data_AF-A0A7S3J980-F1
#
_entry.id   AF-A0A7S3J980-F1
#
_cell.length_a   1.000
_cell.length_b   1.000
_cell.length_c   1.000
_cell.angle_alpha   90.00
_cell.angle_beta   90.00
_cell.angle_gamma   90.00
#
_symmetry.space_group_name_H-M   'P 1'
#
loop_
_entity.id
_entity.type
_entity.pdbx_description
1 polymer ?
#
loop_
_entity_poly.entity_id
_entity_poly.type
_entity_poly.pdbx_seq_one_letter_code
_entity_poly.pdbx_strand_id
1 'polypeptide(L)'
;MTHIGPYNSKSAIDTTFLSDKEQNVYSGSKTLEKILKENSSFILCNVHGHNHFSEKQTEVGGVPVINPNSLFTRKYGDYTFRLNSDSGKWELTDISLLEF
;
A
#
# COMPACT_ATOMS: atom_id res chain seq x y z
N MET A 1 4.17 3.80 8.47
CA MET A 1 4.17 2.39 8.02
C MET A 1 3.27 1.59 8.94
N THR A 2 2.47 0.66 8.42
CA THR A 2 1.58 -0.21 9.21
C THR A 2 1.88 -1.68 8.91
N HIS A 3 1.55 -2.60 9.83
CA HIS A 3 1.71 -4.03 9.52
C HIS A 3 0.70 -4.47 8.45
N ILE A 4 -0.52 -3.93 8.49
CA ILE A 4 -1.65 -4.30 7.65
C ILE A 4 -2.18 -3.10 6.87
N GLY A 5 -2.77 -3.35 5.70
CA GLY A 5 -3.37 -2.32 4.86
C GLY A 5 -4.77 -1.91 5.31
N PRO A 6 -5.36 -0.87 4.70
CA PRO A 6 -6.73 -0.43 4.98
C PRO A 6 -7.76 -1.44 4.46
N TYR A 7 -8.92 -1.47 5.11
CA TYR A 7 -10.05 -2.31 4.69
C TYR A 7 -10.48 -1.96 3.26
N ASN A 8 -10.88 -2.98 2.49
CA ASN A 8 -11.25 -2.89 1.07
C ASN A 8 -10.16 -2.35 0.12
N SER A 9 -8.92 -2.19 0.57
CA SER A 9 -7.80 -1.99 -0.36
C SER A 9 -7.48 -3.30 -1.07
N LYS A 10 -7.31 -3.24 -2.39
CA LYS A 10 -6.80 -4.37 -3.19
C LYS A 10 -5.37 -4.78 -2.79
N SER A 11 -4.60 -3.89 -2.16
CA SER A 11 -3.30 -4.23 -1.58
C SER A 11 -3.41 -4.99 -0.25
N ALA A 12 -4.60 -5.05 0.36
CA ALA A 12 -4.88 -5.78 1.60
C ALA A 12 -5.73 -7.03 1.39
N ILE A 13 -5.87 -7.48 0.14
CA ILE A 13 -6.53 -8.72 -0.25
C ILE A 13 -5.44 -9.69 -0.69
N ASP A 14 -5.32 -10.83 0.00
CA ASP A 14 -4.44 -11.91 -0.44
C ASP A 14 -5.21 -12.76 -1.44
N THR A 15 -4.76 -12.80 -2.69
CA THR A 15 -5.29 -13.71 -3.71
C THR A 15 -4.58 -15.05 -3.56
N THR A 16 -5.23 -15.96 -2.84
CA THR A 16 -4.71 -17.30 -2.62
C THR A 16 -5.48 -18.33 -3.47
N PHE A 17 -4.76 -19.31 -3.99
CA PHE A 17 -5.34 -20.50 -4.60
C PHE A 17 -5.50 -21.56 -3.51
N LEU A 18 -6.65 -21.58 -2.86
CA LEU A 18 -7.06 -22.71 -2.05
C LEU A 18 -7.93 -23.63 -2.92
N SER A 19 -7.47 -24.86 -3.16
CA SER A 19 -8.22 -25.92 -3.84
C SER A 19 -8.80 -25.55 -5.22
N ASP A 20 -7.94 -25.04 -6.12
CA ASP A 20 -8.28 -24.69 -7.52
C ASP A 20 -9.38 -23.63 -7.71
N LYS A 21 -9.70 -22.87 -6.65
CA LYS A 21 -10.59 -21.71 -6.69
C LYS A 21 -9.88 -20.49 -6.15
N GLU A 22 -9.99 -19.37 -6.86
CA GLU A 22 -9.57 -18.07 -6.33
C GLU A 22 -10.41 -17.73 -5.10
N GLN A 23 -9.77 -17.59 -3.95
CA GLN A 23 -10.40 -17.08 -2.74
C GLN A 23 -9.70 -15.80 -2.30
N ASN A 24 -10.51 -14.76 -2.08
CA ASN A 24 -10.04 -13.49 -1.57
C ASN A 24 -10.07 -13.52 -0.04
N VAL A 25 -8.88 -13.46 0.57
CA VAL A 25 -8.76 -13.29 2.02
C VAL A 25 -8.64 -11.80 2.33
N TYR A 26 -9.66 -11.24 2.98
CA TYR A 26 -9.69 -9.84 3.37
C TYR A 26 -9.09 -9.67 4.75
N SER A 27 -7.94 -9.01 4.85
CA SER A 27 -7.26 -8.76 6.12
C SER A 27 -7.19 -7.28 6.49
N GLY A 28 -7.66 -6.36 5.66
CA GLY A 28 -7.51 -4.91 5.88
C GLY A 28 -8.23 -4.34 7.13
N SER A 29 -7.69 -3.24 7.67
CA SER A 29 -8.21 -2.53 8.85
C SER A 29 -9.15 -1.38 8.50
N LYS A 30 -10.39 -1.42 9.02
CA LYS A 30 -11.40 -0.36 8.84
C LYS A 30 -11.00 0.96 9.50
N THR A 31 -10.34 0.88 10.65
CA THR A 31 -9.82 2.07 11.35
C THR A 31 -8.75 2.75 10.53
N LEU A 32 -7.85 1.99 9.90
CA LEU A 32 -6.82 2.54 9.04
C LEU A 32 -7.43 3.22 7.80
N GLU A 33 -8.41 2.57 7.16
CA GLU A 33 -9.15 3.16 6.04
C GLU A 33 -9.75 4.53 6.39
N LYS A 34 -10.39 4.62 7.57
CA LYS A 34 -10.96 5.88 8.07
C LYS A 34 -9.89 6.95 8.26
N ILE A 35 -8.77 6.61 8.92
CA ILE A 35 -7.66 7.54 9.16
C ILE A 35 -7.10 8.10 7.84
N LEU A 36 -6.90 7.25 6.83
CA LEU A 36 -6.36 7.69 5.54
C LEU A 36 -7.31 8.65 4.83
N LYS A 37 -8.62 8.37 4.85
CA LYS A 37 -9.64 9.25 4.26
C LYS A 37 -9.76 10.59 4.96
N GLU A 38 -9.73 10.61 6.30
CA GLU A 38 -9.90 11.83 7.10
C GLU A 38 -8.65 12.73 7.11
N ASN A 39 -7.47 12.17 6.83
CA ASN A 39 -6.19 12.88 6.95
C ASN A 39 -5.39 12.89 5.64
N SER A 40 -6.07 12.74 4.49
CA SER A 40 -5.41 12.58 3.19
C SER A 40 -4.53 13.76 2.77
N SER A 41 -4.80 14.96 3.28
CA SER A 41 -3.98 16.16 3.04
C SER A 41 -2.64 16.18 3.78
N PHE A 42 -2.44 15.28 4.75
CA PHE A 42 -1.23 15.20 5.58
C PHE A 42 -0.44 13.92 5.35
N ILE A 43 -1.07 12.87 4.82
CA ILE A 43 -0.45 11.56 4.64
C ILE A 43 0.01 11.43 3.19
N LEU A 44 1.33 11.39 2.99
CA LEU A 44 1.92 11.25 1.65
C LEU A 44 1.67 9.88 1.03
N CYS A 45 1.76 8.84 1.85
CA CYS A 45 1.47 7.46 1.47
C CYS A 45 1.36 6.57 2.72
N ASN A 46 0.71 5.43 2.58
CA ASN A 46 0.74 4.33 3.54
C ASN A 46 1.47 3.13 2.94
N VAL A 47 2.65 2.81 3.49
CA VAL A 47 3.34 1.54 3.21
C VAL A 47 2.92 0.51 4.26
N HIS A 48 2.51 -0.67 3.81
CA HIS A 48 2.14 -1.79 4.67
C HIS A 48 2.66 -3.15 4.17
N GLY A 49 2.52 -4.20 4.99
CA GLY A 49 2.86 -5.58 4.63
C GLY A 49 1.72 -6.55 4.90
N HIS A 50 2.05 -7.71 5.49
CA HIS A 50 1.15 -8.81 5.87
C HIS A 50 0.59 -9.64 4.70
N ASN A 51 0.09 -8.99 3.64
CA ASN A 51 -0.39 -9.68 2.45
C ASN A 51 0.78 -9.95 1.50
N HIS A 52 0.99 -11.21 1.13
CA HIS A 52 2.16 -11.62 0.34
C HIS A 52 1.86 -11.66 -1.16
N PHE A 53 0.59 -11.81 -1.54
CA PHE A 53 0.10 -11.87 -2.92
C PHE A 53 -1.08 -10.90 -3.09
N SER A 54 -0.79 -9.60 -3.10
CA SER A 54 -1.80 -8.56 -3.27
C SER A 54 -1.46 -7.61 -4.41
N GLU A 55 -2.38 -6.71 -4.75
CA GLU A 55 -2.03 -5.58 -5.61
C GLU A 55 -0.93 -4.75 -4.94
N LYS A 56 0.07 -4.35 -5.73
CA LYS A 56 1.28 -3.68 -5.21
C LYS A 56 0.98 -2.26 -4.75
N GLN A 57 0.01 -1.60 -5.38
CA GLN A 57 -0.37 -0.23 -5.10
C GLN A 57 -1.86 -0.04 -5.33
N THR A 58 -2.50 0.74 -4.46
CA THR A 58 -3.82 1.29 -4.69
C THR A 58 -3.91 2.69 -4.09
N GLU A 59 -5.10 3.28 -4.07
CA GLU A 59 -5.37 4.55 -3.40
C GLU A 59 -6.58 4.44 -2.49
N VAL A 60 -6.49 5.07 -1.32
CA VAL A 60 -7.60 5.18 -0.36
C VAL A 60 -7.73 6.63 0.06
N GLY A 61 -8.84 7.28 -0.32
CA GLY A 61 -9.08 8.69 -0.01
C GLY A 61 -8.07 9.63 -0.68
N GLY A 62 -7.47 9.23 -1.81
CA GLY A 62 -6.40 9.95 -2.50
C GLY A 62 -5.01 9.74 -1.92
N VAL A 63 -4.87 8.92 -0.86
CA VAL A 63 -3.57 8.52 -0.31
C VAL A 63 -3.08 7.25 -1.02
N PRO A 64 -1.88 7.25 -1.62
CA PRO A 64 -1.25 6.03 -2.12
C PRO A 64 -1.07 5.00 -1.00
N VAL A 65 -1.56 3.79 -1.21
CA VAL A 65 -1.43 2.64 -0.31
C VAL A 65 -0.60 1.58 -1.02
N ILE A 66 0.50 1.18 -0.41
CA ILE A 66 1.53 0.42 -1.09
C ILE A 66 1.88 -0.83 -0.28
N ASN A 67 1.92 -1.97 -0.97
CA ASN A 67 2.40 -3.25 -0.46
C ASN A 67 3.58 -3.74 -1.33
N PRO A 68 4.82 -3.74 -0.80
CA PRO A 68 6.00 -4.19 -1.56
C PRO A 68 6.08 -5.71 -1.77
N ASN A 69 5.04 -6.47 -1.36
CA ASN A 69 5.01 -7.93 -1.28
C ASN A 69 6.01 -8.52 -0.27
N SER A 70 6.05 -9.85 -0.23
CA SER A 70 6.95 -10.62 0.62
C SER A 70 8.40 -10.54 0.14
N LEU A 71 9.35 -10.47 1.08
CA LEU A 71 10.79 -10.56 0.82
C LEU A 71 11.17 -11.83 0.03
N PHE A 72 10.42 -12.93 0.20
CA PHE A 72 10.66 -14.18 -0.53
C PHE A 72 10.44 -14.07 -2.04
N THR A 73 9.67 -13.08 -2.47
CA THR A 73 9.42 -12.85 -3.91
C THR A 73 10.55 -12.08 -4.59
N ARG A 74 11.57 -11.63 -3.84
CA ARG A 74 12.66 -10.76 -4.32
C ARG A 74 12.15 -9.48 -5.01
N LYS A 75 10.96 -9.03 -4.61
CA LYS A 75 10.33 -7.78 -5.04
C LYS A 75 10.53 -6.71 -3.98
N TYR A 76 10.78 -5.49 -4.42
CA TYR A 76 11.01 -4.35 -3.55
C TYR A 76 10.27 -3.14 -4.11
N GLY A 77 9.83 -2.25 -3.23
CA GLY A 77 9.38 -0.92 -3.61
C GLY A 77 10.45 0.11 -3.32
N ASP A 78 10.77 0.92 -4.32
CA ASP A 78 11.61 2.10 -4.23
C ASP A 78 10.70 3.34 -4.36
N TYR A 79 10.84 4.28 -3.44
CA TYR A 79 9.95 5.42 -3.29
C TYR A 79 10.76 6.69 -3.17
N THR A 80 10.57 7.60 -4.12
CA THR A 80 11.29 8.87 -4.11
C THR A 80 10.41 9.97 -3.56
N PHE A 81 10.88 10.63 -2.51
CA PHE A 81 10.25 11.82 -1.95
C PHE A 81 11.08 13.06 -2.26
N ARG A 82 10.39 14.15 -2.59
CA ARG A 82 11.01 15.45 -2.83
C ARG A 82 10.36 16.51 -1.94
N LEU A 83 11.18 17.40 -1.38
CA LEU A 83 10.69 18.61 -0.74
C LEU A 83 10.30 19.62 -1.83
N ASN A 84 9.02 19.99 -1.90
CA ASN A 84 8.54 21.06 -2.75
C ASN A 84 8.98 22.41 -2.16
N SER A 85 9.76 23.18 -2.92
CA SER A 85 10.33 24.47 -2.49
C SER A 85 9.29 25.55 -2.24
N ASP A 86 8.17 25.50 -2.95
CA ASP A 86 7.14 26.54 -2.93
C ASP A 86 6.18 26.32 -1.76
N SER A 87 5.83 25.06 -1.50
CA SER A 87 4.91 24.69 -0.43
C SER A 87 5.60 24.33 0.89
N GLY A 88 6.91 24.04 0.86
CA GLY A 88 7.66 23.54 2.01
C GLY A 88 7.24 22.13 2.45
N LYS A 89 6.49 21.39 1.61
CA LYS A 89 5.97 20.06 1.92
C LYS A 89 6.70 18.97 1.15
N TRP A 90 6.83 17.81 1.77
CA TRP A 90 7.29 16.61 1.07
C TRP A 90 6.21 16.10 0.12
N GLU A 91 6.62 15.58 -1.03
CA GLU A 91 5.77 14.99 -2.05
C GLU A 91 6.37 13.65 -2.48
N LEU A 92 5.51 12.66 -2.72
CA LEU A 92 5.91 11.41 -3.36
C LEU A 92 5.96 11.66 -4.87
N THR A 93 7.14 11.51 -5.48
CA THR A 93 7.36 11.85 -6.90
C THR A 93 7.57 10.64 -7.79
N ASP A 94 8.04 9.52 -7.23
CA ASP A 94 8.22 8.28 -7.96
C ASP A 94 7.92 7.06 -7.09
N ILE A 95 7.33 6.05 -7.70
CA ILE A 95 7.06 4.74 -7.11
C ILE A 95 7.54 3.69 -8.11
N SER A 96 8.64 3.03 -7.78
CA SER A 96 9.26 2.01 -8.61
C SER A 96 9.20 0.65 -7.92
N LEU A 97 8.79 -0.39 -8.65
CA LEU A 97 8.71 -1.76 -8.13
C LEU A 97 9.79 -2.60 -8.81
N LEU A 98 10.82 -2.93 -8.05
CA LEU A 98 11.99 -3.64 -8.51
C LEU A 98 11.82 -5.15 -8.31
N GLU A 99 12.28 -5.95 -9.27
CA GLU A 99 12.33 -7.42 -9.19
C GLU A 99 13.79 -7.87 -9.48
N PHE A 100 14.37 -8.67 -8.58
CA PHE A 100 15.77 -9.14 -8.66
C PHE A 100 15.87 -10.66 -8.84
#